data_AF-A0A953EBR6-F1
#
_entry.id   AF-A0A953EBR6-F1
#
_cell.length_a   1.000
_cell.length_b   1.000
_cell.length_c   1.000
_cell.angle_alpha   90.00
_cell.angle_beta   90.00
_cell.angle_gamma   90.00
#
_symmetry.space_group_name_H-M   'P 1'
#
loop_
_entity.id
_entity.type
_entity.pdbx_description
1 polymer ?
#
loop_
_entity_poly.entity_id
_entity_poly.type
_entity_poly.pdbx_seq_one_letter_code
_entity_poly.pdbx_strand_id
1 'polypeptide(L)' 'KIVPSRITAVSAKKQRELANAIKRARFLALLPYVIND' A
#
# COMPACT_ATOMS: atom_id res chain seq x y z
N LYS A 1 0.71 6.28 -4.66
CA LYS A 1 0.44 6.47 -3.20
C LYS A 1 -0.43 5.31 -2.67
N ILE A 2 -0.49 5.02 -1.36
CA ILE A 2 -1.36 3.94 -0.82
C ILE A 2 -2.75 4.50 -0.53
N VAL A 3 -3.81 3.85 -1.02
CA VAL A 3 -5.20 4.28 -0.83
C VAL A 3 -5.59 4.18 0.65
N PRO A 4 -6.20 5.22 1.26
CA PRO A 4 -6.56 5.23 2.68
C PRO A 4 -7.70 4.27 3.03
N SER A 5 -7.76 3.81 4.29
CA SER A 5 -8.75 2.84 4.78
C SER A 5 -10.20 3.31 4.63
N ARG A 6 -10.47 4.61 4.69
CA ARG A 6 -11.82 5.17 4.46
C ARG A 6 -12.32 4.88 3.04
N ILE A 7 -11.42 4.80 2.06
CA ILE A 7 -11.76 4.54 0.66
C ILE A 7 -11.77 3.02 0.40
N THR A 8 -10.78 2.29 0.92
CA THR A 8 -10.71 0.83 0.72
C THR A 8 -11.69 0.04 1.58
N ALA A 9 -12.35 0.68 2.57
CA ALA A 9 -13.29 0.07 3.50
C ALA A 9 -12.75 -1.17 4.27
N VAL A 10 -11.41 -1.29 4.41
CA VAL A 10 -10.78 -2.37 5.18
C VAL A 10 -10.53 -1.94 6.62
N SER A 11 -10.51 -2.93 7.53
CA SER A 11 -10.23 -2.67 8.95
C SER A 11 -8.83 -2.09 9.17
N ALA A 12 -8.64 -1.33 10.24
CA ALA A 12 -7.37 -0.69 10.57
C ALA A 12 -6.20 -1.70 10.69
N LYS A 13 -6.47 -2.92 11.20
CA LYS A 13 -5.48 -4.00 11.27
C LYS A 13 -5.02 -4.43 9.87
N LYS A 14 -5.97 -4.71 8.98
CA LYS A 14 -5.68 -5.11 7.60
C LYS A 14 -5.02 -3.99 6.79
N GLN A 15 -5.37 -2.73 7.03
CA GLN A 15 -4.70 -1.59 6.40
C GLN A 15 -3.20 -1.51 6.79
N ARG A 16 -2.85 -1.80 8.06
CA ARG A 16 -1.44 -1.83 8.50
C ARG A 16 -0.68 -2.99 7.85
N GLU A 17 -1.28 -4.17 7.80
CA GLU A 17 -0.72 -5.35 7.12
C GLU A 17 -0.45 -5.04 5.63
N LEU A 18 -1.45 -4.49 4.94
CA LEU A 18 -1.35 -4.08 3.54
C LEU A 18 -0.26 -3.04 3.31
N ALA A 19 -0.20 -1.99 4.14
CA ALA A 19 0.80 -0.93 4.00
C ALA A 19 2.23 -1.47 4.15
N ASN A 20 2.45 -2.42 5.08
CA ASN A 20 3.74 -3.07 5.26
C ASN A 20 4.11 -3.95 4.06
N ALA A 21 3.15 -4.73 3.54
CA ALA A 21 3.35 -5.55 2.35
C ALA A 21 3.74 -4.70 1.13
N ILE A 22 3.03 -3.59 0.88
CA ILE A 22 3.32 -2.67 -0.23
C ILE A 22 4.73 -2.06 -0.08
N LYS A 23 5.14 -1.66 1.13
CA LYS A 23 6.49 -1.11 1.37
C LYS A 23 7.57 -2.14 1.06
N ARG A 24 7.38 -3.40 1.47
CA ARG A 24 8.32 -4.50 1.16
C ARG A 24 8.38 -4.77 -0.35
N ALA A 25 7.23 -4.84 -1.02
CA ALA A 25 7.17 -5.04 -2.47
C ALA A 25 7.87 -3.92 -3.25
N ARG A 26 7.74 -2.66 -2.81
CA ARG A 26 8.49 -1.53 -3.39
C ARG A 26 9.99 -1.65 -3.23
N PHE A 27 10.46 -2.07 -2.05
CA PHE A 27 11.88 -2.31 -1.81
C PHE A 27 12.44 -3.43 -2.70
N LEU A 28 11.63 -4.47 -2.97
CA LEU A 28 11.97 -5.58 -3.87
C LEU A 28 11.76 -5.25 -5.36
N ALA A 29 11.52 -3.99 -5.72
CA ALA A 29 11.24 -3.55 -7.09
C ALA A 29 10.03 -4.22 -7.77
N LEU A 30 9.13 -4.84 -7.00
CA LEU A 30 7.91 -5.47 -7.53
C LEU A 30 6.80 -4.45 -7.81
N LEU A 31 6.87 -3.26 -7.18
CA LEU A 31 5.92 -2.18 -7.37
C LEU A 31 6.65 -0.84 -7.43
N PRO A 32 6.19 0.12 -8.26
CA PRO A 32 6.79 1.44 -8.32
C PRO A 32 6.48 2.29 -7.07
N TYR A 33 7.38 3.23 -6.76
CA TYR A 33 7.17 4.23 -5.71
C TYR A 33 6.19 5.32 -6.14
N VAL A 34 6.31 5.74 -7.41
CA VAL A 34 5.49 6.78 -8.04
C VAL A 34 5.02 6.25 -9.39
N ILE A 35 3.76 6.47 -9.70
CA ILE A 35 3.20 6.28 -11.04
C ILE A 35 3.05 7.71 -11.56
N ASN A 36 3.68 8.02 -12.70
CA ASN A 36 3.46 9.27 -13.39
C ASN A 36 2.27 9.03 -14.32
N ASP A 37 1.17 9.71 -14.04
CA ASP A 37 0.03 9.81 -14.96
C ASP A 37 0.24 10.98 -15.92
#